data_AF-A0A851RNW6-F1
#
_entry.id   AF-A0A851RNW6-F1
#
_cell.length_a   1.000
_cell.length_b   1.000
_cell.length_c   1.000
_cell.angle_alpha   90.00
_cell.angle_beta   90.00
_cell.angle_gamma   90.00
#
_symmetry.space_group_name_H-M   'P 1'
#
loop_
_entity.id
_entity.type
_entity.pdbx_description
1 polymer ?
#
loop_
_entity_poly.entity_id
_entity_poly.type
_entity_poly.pdbx_seq_one_letter_code
_entity_poly.pdbx_strand_id
1 'polypeptide(L)'
;PQQSLLQALSLLGSDDWEKKEKGLVSLKHLAGSHSEVLLSRLRDICLAVTCEVTNLRSKVSYSAIVTLGEFFATLKKDMDSEVDEVVRVILRMLCNSPEFVEKAANQTLGIMVENVTPARAMTALLDSGVK
;
A
#
# COMPACT_ATOMS: atom_id res chain seq x y z
N PRO A 1 -11.80 -7.90 -14.67
CA PRO A 1 -10.99 -7.14 -13.68
C PRO A 1 -11.83 -6.22 -12.75
N GLN A 2 -12.89 -5.55 -13.23
CA GLN A 2 -13.74 -4.68 -12.39
C GLN A 2 -14.49 -5.46 -11.29
N GLN A 3 -15.11 -6.59 -11.62
CA GLN A 3 -15.78 -7.43 -10.61
C GLN A 3 -14.79 -7.96 -9.57
N SER A 4 -13.59 -8.37 -10.00
CA SER A 4 -12.50 -8.80 -9.11
C SER A 4 -12.04 -7.68 -8.18
N LEU A 5 -11.97 -6.43 -8.66
CA LEU A 5 -11.69 -5.26 -7.82
C LEU A 5 -12.78 -5.07 -6.76
N LEU A 6 -14.06 -5.07 -7.16
CA LEU A 6 -15.18 -4.92 -6.21
C LEU A 6 -15.19 -6.03 -5.16
N GLN A 7 -14.91 -7.26 -5.57
CA GLN A 7 -14.77 -8.38 -4.66
C GLN A 7 -13.61 -8.19 -3.69
N ALA A 8 -12.43 -7.76 -4.17
CA ALA A 8 -11.27 -7.50 -3.33
C ALA A 8 -11.54 -6.41 -2.29
N LEU A 9 -12.23 -5.32 -2.67
CA LEU A 9 -12.64 -4.26 -1.75
C LEU A 9 -13.69 -4.75 -0.74
N SER A 10 -14.63 -5.59 -1.17
CA SER A 10 -15.60 -6.22 -0.24
C SER A 10 -14.91 -7.13 0.78
N LEU A 11 -13.86 -7.85 0.38
CA LEU A 11 -13.08 -8.70 1.27
C LEU A 11 -12.30 -7.88 2.31
N LEU A 12 -11.74 -6.74 1.90
CA LEU A 12 -11.06 -5.79 2.79
C LEU A 12 -11.99 -5.20 3.85
N GLY A 13 -13.26 -4.96 3.51
CA GLY A 13 -14.27 -4.47 4.43
C GLY A 13 -14.76 -5.48 5.49
N SER A 14 -14.24 -6.71 5.49
CA SER A 14 -14.66 -7.75 6.44
C SER A 14 -13.83 -7.73 7.73
N ASP A 15 -14.44 -8.04 8.87
CA ASP A 15 -13.72 -8.23 10.15
C ASP A 15 -12.84 -9.50 10.18
N ASP A 16 -13.05 -10.40 9.22
CA ASP A 16 -12.28 -11.63 9.06
C ASP A 16 -10.92 -11.33 8.38
N TRP A 17 -9.84 -11.55 9.12
CA TRP A 17 -8.49 -11.27 8.64
C TRP A 17 -8.07 -12.11 7.45
N GLU A 18 -8.58 -13.34 7.32
CA GLU A 18 -8.25 -14.17 6.17
C GLU A 18 -8.89 -13.61 4.89
N LYS A 19 -10.08 -13.02 5.02
CA LYS A 19 -10.72 -12.31 3.92
C LYS A 19 -9.93 -11.05 3.57
N LYS A 20 -9.53 -10.26 4.55
CA LYS A 20 -8.66 -9.09 4.30
C LYS A 20 -7.38 -9.47 3.56
N GLU A 21 -6.69 -10.52 4.01
CA GLU A 21 -5.48 -11.02 3.33
C GLU A 21 -5.76 -11.44 1.88
N LYS A 22 -6.86 -12.18 1.62
CA LYS A 22 -7.28 -12.54 0.26
C LYS A 22 -7.57 -11.30 -0.60
N GLY A 23 -8.21 -10.28 -0.03
CA GLY A 23 -8.47 -9.01 -0.69
C GLY A 23 -7.20 -8.28 -1.10
N LEU A 24 -6.23 -8.17 -0.17
CA LEU A 24 -4.92 -7.56 -0.41
C LEU A 24 -4.13 -8.28 -1.51
N VAL A 25 -4.06 -9.61 -1.44
CA VAL A 25 -3.42 -10.44 -2.49
C VAL A 25 -4.08 -10.23 -3.85
N SER A 26 -5.41 -10.13 -3.88
CA SER A 26 -6.16 -9.88 -5.12
C SER A 26 -5.84 -8.50 -5.70
N LEU A 27 -5.79 -7.45 -4.87
CA LEU A 27 -5.41 -6.11 -5.30
C LEU A 27 -3.98 -6.06 -5.83
N LYS A 28 -3.03 -6.69 -5.13
CA LYS A 28 -1.65 -6.83 -5.58
C LYS A 28 -1.59 -7.46 -6.98
N HIS A 29 -2.31 -8.56 -7.20
CA HIS A 29 -2.32 -9.21 -8.51
C HIS A 29 -2.94 -8.33 -9.61
N LEU A 30 -4.03 -7.62 -9.29
CA LEU A 30 -4.66 -6.68 -10.23
C LEU A 30 -3.74 -5.51 -10.58
N ALA A 31 -2.91 -5.02 -9.67
CA ALA A 31 -1.93 -3.97 -9.98
C ALA A 31 -0.93 -4.40 -11.06
N GLY A 32 -0.44 -5.64 -11.00
CA GLY A 32 0.50 -6.18 -11.99
C GLY A 32 -0.11 -6.63 -13.31
N SER A 33 -1.42 -6.92 -13.36
CA SER A 33 -2.08 -7.49 -14.54
C SER A 33 -3.10 -6.57 -15.22
N HIS A 34 -3.72 -5.67 -14.46
CA HIS A 34 -4.86 -4.84 -14.86
C HIS A 34 -4.84 -3.48 -14.15
N SER A 35 -3.70 -2.78 -14.23
CA SER A 35 -3.45 -1.52 -13.52
C SER A 35 -4.49 -0.44 -13.84
N GLU A 36 -5.03 -0.41 -15.06
CA GLU A 36 -6.04 0.53 -15.51
C GLU A 36 -7.30 0.53 -14.63
N VAL A 37 -7.67 -0.64 -14.10
CA VAL A 37 -8.84 -0.78 -13.22
C VAL A 37 -8.57 -0.18 -11.84
N LEU A 38 -7.34 -0.28 -11.34
CA LEU A 38 -6.96 0.36 -10.08
C LEU A 38 -6.90 1.87 -10.25
N LEU A 39 -6.28 2.36 -11.34
CA LEU A 39 -6.12 3.79 -11.60
C LEU A 39 -7.46 4.53 -11.65
N SER A 40 -8.52 3.88 -12.15
CA SER A 40 -9.87 4.46 -12.19
C SER A 40 -10.44 4.85 -10.81
N ARG A 41 -9.92 4.25 -9.73
CA ARG A 41 -10.37 4.45 -8.34
C ARG A 41 -9.20 4.47 -7.35
N LEU A 42 -8.05 4.98 -7.78
CA LEU A 42 -6.79 4.83 -7.07
C LEU A 42 -6.87 5.30 -5.61
N ARG A 43 -7.40 6.51 -5.39
CA ARG A 43 -7.56 7.11 -4.06
C ARG A 43 -8.31 6.18 -3.09
N ASP A 44 -9.48 5.68 -3.49
CA ASP A 44 -10.30 4.79 -2.65
C ASP A 44 -9.56 3.50 -2.29
N ILE A 45 -8.84 2.94 -3.26
CA ILE A 45 -8.10 1.68 -3.09
C ILE A 45 -6.90 1.91 -2.17
N CYS A 46 -6.12 2.97 -2.39
CA CYS A 46 -5.00 3.34 -1.55
C CYS A 46 -5.44 3.62 -0.11
N LEU A 47 -6.56 4.30 0.10
CA LEU A 47 -7.14 4.49 1.43
C LEU A 47 -7.49 3.14 2.09
N ALA A 48 -8.21 2.26 1.38
CA ALA A 48 -8.59 0.96 1.91
C ALA A 48 -7.38 0.10 2.29
N VAL A 49 -6.32 0.07 1.45
CA VAL A 49 -5.09 -0.67 1.76
C VAL A 49 -4.32 -0.02 2.90
N THR A 50 -4.23 1.31 2.94
CA THR A 50 -3.50 2.05 3.99
C THR A 50 -4.14 1.84 5.37
N CYS A 51 -5.47 1.74 5.45
CA CYS A 51 -6.18 1.37 6.69
C CYS A 51 -5.74 0.02 7.27
N GLU A 52 -5.27 -0.90 6.42
CA GLU A 52 -4.80 -2.22 6.85
C GLU A 52 -3.32 -2.27 7.21
N VAL A 53 -2.53 -1.22 6.93
CA VAL A 53 -1.10 -1.19 7.26
C VAL A 53 -0.88 -1.25 8.78
N THR A 54 -1.74 -0.63 9.58
CA THR A 54 -1.66 -0.67 11.05
C THR A 54 -2.58 -1.72 11.66
N ASN A 55 -2.93 -2.79 10.93
CA ASN A 55 -3.78 -3.84 11.45
C ASN A 55 -3.16 -4.52 12.69
N LEU A 56 -3.98 -4.95 13.64
CA LEU A 56 -3.51 -5.66 14.85
C LEU A 56 -2.89 -7.03 14.53
N ARG A 57 -3.28 -7.63 13.40
CA ARG A 57 -2.67 -8.85 12.90
C ARG A 57 -1.54 -8.50 11.96
N SER A 58 -0.32 -8.71 12.45
CA SER A 58 0.93 -8.41 11.73
C SER A 58 1.01 -9.01 10.31
N LYS A 59 0.36 -10.16 10.06
CA LYS A 59 0.28 -10.77 8.72
C LYS A 59 -0.56 -9.93 7.74
N VAL A 60 -1.68 -9.34 8.20
CA VAL A 60 -2.51 -8.43 7.40
C VAL A 60 -1.74 -7.14 7.14
N SER A 61 -1.10 -6.56 8.16
CA SER A 61 -0.23 -5.38 8.05
C SER A 61 0.87 -5.59 7.02
N TYR A 62 1.59 -6.72 7.11
CA TYR A 62 2.61 -7.10 6.15
C TYR A 62 2.05 -7.21 4.72
N SER A 63 0.92 -7.88 4.55
CA SER A 63 0.27 -8.03 3.24
C SER A 63 -0.13 -6.67 2.66
N ALA A 64 -0.61 -5.74 3.49
CA ALA A 64 -0.97 -4.39 3.06
C ALA A 64 0.25 -3.58 2.62
N ILE A 65 1.34 -3.63 3.39
CA ILE A 65 2.62 -2.98 3.06
C ILE A 65 3.16 -3.52 1.73
N VAL A 66 3.21 -4.85 1.56
CA VAL A 66 3.68 -5.48 0.31
C VAL A 66 2.77 -5.11 -0.88
N THR A 67 1.47 -4.97 -0.65
CA THR A 67 0.52 -4.53 -1.70
C THR A 67 0.80 -3.10 -2.14
N LEU A 68 1.10 -2.19 -1.19
CA LEU A 68 1.52 -0.82 -1.51
C LEU A 68 2.86 -0.78 -2.25
N GLY A 69 3.81 -1.65 -1.90
CA GLY A 69 5.06 -1.82 -2.65
C GLY A 69 4.81 -2.21 -4.10
N GLU A 70 3.90 -3.15 -4.35
CA GLU A 70 3.50 -3.51 -5.71
C GLU A 70 2.86 -2.32 -6.45
N PHE A 71 2.00 -1.55 -5.78
CA PHE A 71 1.39 -0.37 -6.39
C PHE A 71 2.45 0.65 -6.80
N PHE A 72 3.44 0.93 -5.95
CA PHE A 72 4.55 1.81 -6.34
C PHE A 72 5.35 1.27 -7.53
N ALA A 73 5.69 -0.02 -7.54
CA ALA A 73 6.45 -0.64 -8.62
C ALA A 73 5.71 -0.64 -9.97
N THR A 74 4.39 -0.83 -9.94
CA THR A 74 3.57 -1.02 -11.15
C THR A 74 2.94 0.27 -11.64
N LEU A 75 2.39 1.10 -10.74
CA LEU A 75 1.66 2.33 -11.07
C LEU A 75 2.57 3.58 -11.10
N LYS A 76 3.73 3.52 -10.43
CA LYS A 76 4.81 4.52 -10.54
C LYS A 76 4.31 5.95 -10.28
N LYS A 77 4.54 6.88 -11.21
CA LYS A 77 4.12 8.30 -11.11
C LYS A 77 2.62 8.50 -10.87
N ASP A 78 1.77 7.53 -11.23
CA ASP A 78 0.35 7.64 -10.96
C ASP A 78 0.05 7.57 -9.44
N MET A 79 0.97 7.01 -8.66
CA MET A 79 0.91 7.01 -7.19
C MET A 79 1.26 8.35 -6.56
N ASP A 80 1.79 9.33 -7.31
CA ASP A 80 2.32 10.59 -6.74
C ASP A 80 1.30 11.28 -5.82
N SER A 81 0.01 11.24 -6.16
CA SER A 81 -1.07 11.86 -5.38
C SER A 81 -1.43 11.16 -4.05
N GLU A 82 -0.90 9.95 -3.85
CA GLU A 82 -1.17 9.07 -2.70
C GLU A 82 0.05 8.90 -1.78
N VAL A 83 1.23 9.31 -2.23
CA VAL A 83 2.52 9.09 -1.53
C VAL A 83 2.48 9.56 -0.08
N ASP A 84 1.93 10.75 0.19
CA ASP A 84 2.01 11.36 1.53
C ASP A 84 1.31 10.57 2.61
N GLU A 85 0.12 10.05 2.29
CA GLU A 85 -0.63 9.25 3.24
C GLU A 85 0.01 7.87 3.42
N VAL A 86 0.46 7.27 2.31
CA VAL A 86 1.12 5.96 2.35
C VAL A 86 2.44 6.01 3.14
N VAL A 87 3.32 6.98 2.85
CA VAL A 87 4.62 7.14 3.53
C VAL A 87 4.42 7.35 5.03
N ARG A 88 3.49 8.23 5.41
CA ARG A 88 3.19 8.51 6.81
C ARG A 88 2.87 7.25 7.59
N VAL A 89 2.04 6.37 7.03
CA VAL A 89 1.61 5.16 7.74
C VAL A 89 2.70 4.09 7.71
N ILE A 90 3.44 3.94 6.61
CA ILE A 90 4.55 2.98 6.52
C ILE A 90 5.69 3.34 7.50
N LEU A 91 6.03 4.63 7.64
CA LEU A 91 7.08 5.06 8.58
C LEU A 91 6.75 4.71 10.04
N ARG A 92 5.47 4.75 10.44
CA ARG A 92 5.06 4.31 11.78
C ARG A 92 5.35 2.84 12.03
N MET A 93 5.34 2.02 10.97
CA MET A 93 5.62 0.59 11.08
C MET A 93 7.10 0.29 11.28
N LEU A 94 8.00 1.25 11.05
CA LEU A 94 9.44 1.04 11.23
C LEU A 94 9.88 0.98 12.69
N CYS A 95 9.15 1.62 13.60
CA CYS A 95 9.60 1.76 14.99
C CYS A 95 8.98 0.73 15.96
N ASN A 96 7.81 0.17 15.63
CA ASN A 96 6.99 -0.58 16.61
C ASN A 96 6.39 -1.88 16.04
N SER A 97 7.04 -2.49 15.04
CA SER A 97 6.53 -3.71 14.39
C SER A 97 7.49 -4.88 14.54
N PRO A 98 7.01 -6.13 14.38
CA PRO A 98 7.90 -7.28 14.21
C PRO A 98 8.89 -7.08 13.07
N GLU A 99 10.09 -7.62 13.19
CA GLU A 99 11.20 -7.44 12.24
C GLU A 99 10.80 -7.69 10.77
N PHE A 100 9.96 -8.70 10.51
CA PHE A 100 9.52 -8.98 9.14
C PHE A 100 8.61 -7.89 8.54
N VAL A 101 7.81 -7.23 9.38
CA VAL A 101 6.94 -6.10 8.97
C VAL A 101 7.78 -4.86 8.76
N GLU A 102 8.73 -4.59 9.66
CA GLU A 102 9.70 -3.49 9.53
C GLU A 102 10.52 -3.63 8.23
N LYS A 103 11.03 -4.84 7.94
CA LYS A 103 11.75 -5.10 6.68
C LYS A 103 10.89 -4.85 5.45
N ALA A 104 9.63 -5.28 5.46
CA ALA A 104 8.70 -5.02 4.36
C ALA A 104 8.42 -3.52 4.18
N ALA A 105 8.28 -2.79 5.29
CA ALA A 105 8.09 -1.35 5.27
C ALA A 105 9.30 -0.61 4.67
N ASN A 106 10.52 -0.95 5.14
CA ASN A 106 11.76 -0.42 4.59
C ASN A 106 11.91 -0.72 3.08
N GLN A 107 11.64 -1.96 2.66
CA GLN A 107 11.67 -2.34 1.25
C GLN A 107 10.65 -1.55 0.42
N THR A 108 9.44 -1.36 0.94
CA THR A 108 8.38 -0.61 0.26
C THR A 108 8.74 0.85 0.08
N LEU A 109 9.38 1.49 1.08
CA LEU A 109 9.88 2.85 0.95
C LEU A 109 10.99 2.95 -0.11
N GLY A 110 11.89 1.97 -0.17
CA GLY A 110 12.89 1.89 -1.24
C GLY A 110 12.27 1.84 -2.63
N ILE A 111 11.31 0.93 -2.84
CA ILE A 111 10.56 0.80 -4.10
C ILE A 111 9.85 2.11 -4.46
N MET A 112 9.23 2.77 -3.47
CA MET A 112 8.59 4.07 -3.69
C MET A 112 9.59 5.09 -4.24
N VAL A 113 10.74 5.30 -3.57
CA VAL A 113 11.76 6.27 -4.00
C VAL A 113 12.23 6.02 -5.43
N GLU A 114 12.32 4.76 -5.83
CA GLU A 114 12.75 4.36 -7.17
C GLU A 114 11.70 4.61 -8.27
N ASN A 115 10.41 4.67 -7.93
CA ASN A 115 9.32 4.59 -8.91
C ASN A 115 8.40 5.81 -8.98
N VAL A 116 8.29 6.61 -7.91
CA VAL A 116 7.54 7.88 -7.93
C VAL A 116 8.40 9.01 -8.48
N THR A 117 7.84 10.18 -8.75
CA THR A 117 8.68 11.29 -9.24
C THR A 117 9.68 11.75 -8.15
N PRO A 118 10.93 12.11 -8.51
CA PRO A 118 11.94 12.50 -7.52
C PRO A 118 11.51 13.65 -6.61
N ALA A 119 10.83 14.65 -7.17
CA ALA A 119 10.29 15.76 -6.40
C ALA A 119 9.27 15.30 -5.34
N ARG A 120 8.41 14.33 -5.69
CA ARG A 120 7.41 13.77 -4.79
C ARG A 120 8.05 12.91 -3.70
N ALA A 121 9.02 12.06 -4.05
CA ALA A 121 9.77 11.26 -3.10
C ALA A 121 10.48 12.14 -2.04
N MET A 122 11.19 13.18 -2.50
CA MET A 122 11.88 14.11 -1.60
C MET A 122 10.90 14.83 -0.67
N THR A 123 9.83 15.40 -1.22
CA THR A 123 8.84 16.15 -0.43
C THR A 123 8.20 15.27 0.64
N ALA A 124 7.75 14.06 0.25
CA ALA A 124 7.09 13.15 1.16
C ALA A 124 7.99 12.71 2.32
N LEU A 125 9.26 12.38 2.04
CA LEU A 125 10.21 11.94 3.07
C LEU A 125 10.62 13.09 4.01
N LEU A 126 10.79 14.31 3.49
CA LEU A 126 11.11 15.48 4.32
C LEU A 126 9.93 15.85 5.23
N ASP A 127 8.71 15.88 4.70
CA ASP A 127 7.52 16.27 5.47
C ASP A 127 7.14 15.24 6.54
N SER A 128 7.54 13.98 6.34
CA SER A 128 7.24 12.87 7.25
C SER A 128 8.38 12.53 8.22
N GLY A 129 9.64 12.87 7.89
CA GLY A 129 10.81 12.67 8.75
C GLY A 129 11.11 13.83 9.71
N VAL A 130 10.50 15.00 9.53
CA VAL A 130 10.76 16.22 10.31
C VAL A 130 9.69 16.48 11.38
N LYS A 131 9.00 15.45 11.89
CA LYS A 131 8.05 15.58 13.00
C LYS A 131 8.35 14.64 14.15
#